data_AF-A0A949VR09-F1
#
_entry.id   AF-A0A949VR09-F1
#
_cell.length_a   1.000
_cell.length_b   1.000
_cell.length_c   1.000
_cell.angle_alpha   90.00
_cell.angle_beta   90.00
_cell.angle_gamma   90.00
#
_symmetry.space_group_name_H-M   'P 1'
#
loop_
_entity.id
_entity.type
_entity.pdbx_description
1 polymer ?
#
loop_
_entity_poly.entity_id
_entity_poly.type
_entity_poly.pdbx_seq_one_letter_code
_entity_poly.pdbx_strand_id
1 'polypeptide(L)'
;MDSGSISPVVTSLAASAANSPKPSERMTEHRELIQAVRALNGAEVFGQDEELTFQLDRDTHRPVLRIVDRKTGEVLKQVPPESVLRWARRLNTP
;
A
#
# COMPACT_ATOMS: atom_id res chain seq x y z
N MET A 1 48.94 -33.47 12.04
CA MET A 1 47.51 -33.81 12.23
C MET A 1 47.20 -33.56 13.70
N ASP A 2 46.76 -32.35 14.04
CA ASP A 2 46.15 -32.07 15.34
C ASP A 2 45.15 -30.92 15.15
N SER A 3 44.01 -31.09 15.80
CA SER A 3 42.75 -30.43 15.51
C SER A 3 42.62 -29.13 16.31
N GLY A 4 42.45 -28.01 15.62
CA GLY A 4 42.04 -26.74 16.21
C GLY A 4 40.83 -26.20 15.46
N SER A 5 39.66 -26.80 15.68
CA SER A 5 38.39 -26.33 15.10
C SER A 5 38.01 -25.01 15.77
N ILE A 6 38.28 -23.91 15.08
CA ILE A 6 37.83 -22.58 15.45
C ILE A 6 36.30 -22.52 15.42
N SER A 7 35.71 -22.02 16.50
CA SER A 7 34.28 -21.84 16.69
C SER A 7 33.64 -21.01 15.57
N PRO A 8 32.39 -21.30 15.15
CA PRO A 8 31.67 -20.41 14.25
C PRO A 8 31.28 -19.15 15.03
N VAL A 9 31.95 -18.07 14.66
CA VAL A 9 31.61 -16.69 14.97
C VAL A 9 30.23 -16.34 14.40
N VAL A 10 29.57 -15.45 15.11
CA VAL A 10 28.39 -14.64 14.76
C VAL A 10 27.01 -15.25 14.96
N THR A 11 26.52 -15.06 16.19
CA THR A 11 25.15 -14.62 16.50
C THR A 11 24.60 -13.74 15.37
N SER A 12 23.71 -14.32 14.55
CA SER A 12 22.95 -13.60 13.53
C SER A 12 21.86 -12.77 14.22
N LEU A 13 22.20 -11.54 14.57
CA LEU A 13 21.26 -10.53 15.05
C LEU A 13 21.20 -9.39 14.01
N ALA A 14 20.74 -9.70 12.80
CA ALA A 14 20.46 -8.68 11.78
C ALA A 14 19.51 -9.22 10.69
N ALA A 15 18.26 -9.48 11.04
CA ALA A 15 17.20 -9.71 10.06
C ALA A 15 15.96 -8.89 10.41
N SER A 16 16.13 -7.58 10.59
CA SER A 16 15.02 -6.63 10.61
C SER A 16 15.41 -5.40 9.78
N ALA A 17 15.62 -5.63 8.48
CA ALA A 17 15.82 -4.55 7.51
C ALA A 17 15.43 -4.95 6.07
N ALA A 18 14.63 -6.00 5.89
CA ALA A 18 14.27 -6.55 4.58
C ALA A 18 12.76 -6.47 4.33
N ASN A 19 12.17 -5.27 4.41
CA ASN A 19 10.77 -5.09 3.99
C ASN A 19 10.54 -3.87 3.11
N SER A 20 11.60 -3.29 2.54
CA SER A 20 11.46 -2.32 1.46
C SER A 20 11.05 -3.08 0.19
N PRO A 21 9.84 -2.86 -0.35
CA PRO A 21 9.40 -3.54 -1.56
C PRO A 21 10.36 -3.23 -2.71
N LYS A 22 10.71 -4.25 -3.50
CA LYS A 22 11.59 -4.08 -4.67
C LYS A 22 10.92 -3.12 -5.68
N PRO A 23 11.69 -2.43 -6.55
CA PRO A 23 11.14 -1.50 -7.53
C PRO A 23 10.01 -2.10 -8.40
N SER A 24 10.13 -3.37 -8.74
CA SER A 24 9.12 -4.13 -9.48
C SER A 24 7.84 -4.41 -8.67
N GLU A 25 7.95 -4.68 -7.37
CA GLU A 25 6.79 -4.87 -6.48
C GLU A 25 6.03 -3.55 -6.27
N ARG A 26 6.76 -2.44 -6.11
CA ARG A 26 6.18 -1.09 -6.03
C ARG A 26 5.34 -0.73 -7.25
N MET A 27 5.80 -1.10 -8.45
CA MET A 27 5.08 -0.84 -9.70
C MET A 27 3.79 -1.67 -9.80
N THR A 28 3.83 -2.93 -9.36
CA THR A 28 2.65 -3.79 -9.28
C THR A 28 1.64 -3.24 -8.28
N GLU A 29 2.09 -2.91 -7.06
CA GLU A 29 1.26 -2.36 -5.99
C GLU A 29 0.58 -1.05 -6.42
N HIS A 30 1.32 -0.17 -7.11
CA HIS A 30 0.76 1.06 -7.68
C HIS A 30 -0.34 0.79 -8.73
N ARG A 31 -0.12 -0.19 -9.61
CA ARG A 31 -1.12 -0.60 -10.60
C ARG A 31 -2.37 -1.19 -9.93
N GLU A 32 -2.19 -2.01 -8.91
CA GLU A 32 -3.29 -2.58 -8.13
C GLU A 32 -4.09 -1.50 -7.41
N LEU A 33 -3.43 -0.50 -6.84
CA LEU A 33 -4.10 0.66 -6.22
C LEU A 33 -4.95 1.43 -7.23
N ILE A 34 -4.43 1.72 -8.43
CA ILE A 34 -5.19 2.41 -9.46
C ILE A 34 -6.43 1.59 -9.86
N GLN A 35 -6.28 0.28 -10.05
CA GLN A 35 -7.41 -0.59 -10.39
C GLN A 35 -8.44 -0.64 -9.26
N ALA A 36 -7.98 -0.74 -8.02
CA ALA A 36 -8.81 -0.72 -6.82
C ALA A 36 -9.62 0.57 -6.71
N VAL A 37 -8.99 1.73 -6.89
CA VAL A 37 -9.66 3.03 -6.89
C VAL A 37 -10.73 3.11 -7.97
N ARG A 38 -10.40 2.70 -9.19
CA ARG A 38 -11.36 2.69 -10.30
C ARG A 38 -12.55 1.77 -10.03
N ALA A 39 -12.30 0.57 -9.48
CA ALA A 39 -13.36 -0.37 -9.13
C ALA A 39 -14.26 0.18 -8.02
N LEU A 40 -13.67 0.79 -6.98
CA LEU A 40 -14.41 1.39 -5.87
C LEU A 40 -15.26 2.58 -6.29
N ASN A 41 -14.71 3.48 -7.11
CA ASN A 41 -15.45 4.62 -7.66
C ASN A 41 -16.55 4.16 -8.62
N GLY A 42 -16.27 3.18 -9.48
CA GLY A 42 -17.27 2.62 -10.40
C GLY A 42 -18.38 1.83 -9.72
N ALA A 43 -18.10 1.25 -8.54
CA ALA A 43 -19.10 0.57 -7.73
C ALA A 43 -19.86 1.51 -6.77
N GLU A 44 -19.60 2.83 -6.83
CA GLU A 44 -20.25 3.86 -6.01
C GLU A 44 -20.26 3.53 -4.49
N VAL A 45 -19.20 2.88 -3.99
CA VAL A 45 -19.15 2.37 -2.61
C VAL A 45 -19.25 3.47 -1.56
N PHE A 46 -18.79 4.66 -1.90
CA PHE A 46 -18.81 5.84 -1.04
C PHE A 46 -19.97 6.79 -1.34
N GLY A 47 -20.78 6.51 -2.37
CA GLY A 47 -21.87 7.38 -2.82
C GLY A 47 -21.54 8.19 -4.08
N GLN A 48 -22.55 8.86 -4.62
CA GLN A 48 -22.48 9.59 -5.90
C GLN A 48 -21.66 10.89 -5.83
N ASP A 49 -21.66 11.49 -4.65
CA ASP A 49 -21.02 12.78 -4.37
C ASP A 49 -19.62 12.61 -3.79
N GLU A 50 -19.18 11.38 -3.52
CA GLU A 50 -17.87 11.09 -2.93
C GLU A 50 -17.01 10.33 -3.94
N GLU A 51 -15.75 10.73 -4.08
CA GLU A 51 -14.78 10.05 -4.95
C GLU A 51 -13.53 9.67 -4.16
N LEU A 52 -13.05 8.45 -4.36
CA LEU A 52 -11.76 8.03 -3.86
C LEU A 52 -10.67 8.48 -4.83
N THR A 53 -9.71 9.23 -4.33
CA THR A 53 -8.58 9.77 -5.10
C THR A 53 -7.27 9.19 -4.57
N PHE A 54 -6.29 9.02 -5.47
CA PHE A 54 -4.94 8.61 -5.11
C PHE A 54 -4.01 9.84 -5.05
N GLN A 55 -3.25 9.97 -3.97
CA GLN A 55 -2.25 11.02 -3.80
C GLN A 55 -0.95 10.46 -3.20
N LEU A 56 0.15 11.17 -3.42
CA LEU A 56 1.40 10.92 -2.72
C LEU A 56 1.52 11.95 -1.58
N ASP A 57 1.64 11.46 -0.36
CA ASP A 57 1.91 12.30 0.80
C ASP A 57 3.33 12.87 0.70
N ARG A 58 3.46 14.18 0.82
CA ARG A 58 4.74 14.88 0.63
C ARG A 58 5.67 14.73 1.83
N ASP A 59 5.10 14.64 3.02
CA ASP A 59 5.84 14.53 4.28
C ASP A 59 6.47 13.14 4.45
N THR A 60 5.71 12.09 4.12
CA THR A 60 6.15 10.71 4.31
C THR A 60 6.62 10.03 3.03
N HIS A 61 6.42 10.65 1.86
CA HIS A 61 6.62 10.03 0.54
C HIS A 61 5.89 8.69 0.39
N ARG A 62 4.75 8.54 1.06
CA ARG A 62 3.92 7.34 1.00
C ARG A 62 2.68 7.59 0.17
N PRO A 63 2.23 6.61 -0.63
CA PRO A 63 0.94 6.70 -1.28
C PRO A 63 -0.15 6.75 -0.21
N VAL A 64 -1.10 7.66 -0.36
CA VAL A 64 -2.28 7.82 0.49
C VAL A 64 -3.50 8.03 -0.39
N LEU A 65 -4.64 7.51 0.01
CA LEU A 65 -5.88 7.67 -0.72
C LEU A 65 -6.79 8.59 0.08
N ARG A 66 -7.60 9.38 -0.61
CA ARG A 66 -8.44 10.39 0.03
C ARG A 66 -9.83 10.32 -0.56
N ILE A 67 -10.84 10.25 0.30
CA ILE A 67 -12.22 10.41 -0.11
C ILE A 67 -12.48 11.91 -0.16
N VAL A 68 -12.87 12.40 -1.32
CA VAL A 68 -13.16 13.81 -1.56
C VAL A 68 -14.61 13.97 -1.97
N ASP A 69 -15.24 15.03 -1.50
CA ASP A 69 -16.55 15.44 -1.98
C ASP A 69 -16.39 16.06 -3.38
N ARG A 70 -17.11 15.52 -4.37
CA ARG A 70 -17.03 15.93 -5.78
C ARG A 70 -17.66 17.29 -6.04
N LYS A 71 -18.57 17.76 -5.18
CA LYS A 71 -19.27 19.04 -5.34
C LYS A 71 -18.41 20.21 -4.85
N THR A 72 -17.70 20.00 -3.75
CA THR A 72 -16.93 21.03 -3.04
C THR A 72 -15.42 20.87 -3.21
N GLY A 73 -14.95 19.66 -3.54
CA GLY A 73 -13.53 19.32 -3.56
C GLY A 73 -12.93 19.11 -2.17
N GLU A 74 -13.75 19.07 -1.12
CA GLU A 74 -13.28 18.92 0.26
C GLU A 74 -12.84 17.49 0.53
N VAL A 75 -11.73 17.31 1.25
CA VAL A 75 -11.28 15.98 1.67
C VAL A 75 -12.04 15.57 2.91
N LEU A 76 -12.95 14.62 2.74
CA LEU A 76 -13.75 14.06 3.82
C LEU A 76 -12.92 13.12 4.70
N LYS A 77 -12.12 12.24 4.07
CA LYS A 77 -11.30 11.24 4.79
C LYS A 77 -10.01 10.93 4.09
N GLN A 78 -8.99 10.58 4.88
CA GLN A 78 -7.76 9.97 4.39
C GLN A 78 -7.74 8.48 4.74
N VAL A 79 -7.30 7.67 3.80
CA VAL A 79 -7.29 6.22 3.87
C VAL A 79 -5.91 5.72 3.39
N PRO A 80 -5.21 4.89 4.16
CA PRO A 80 -3.97 4.30 3.70
C PRO A 80 -4.21 3.28 2.57
N PRO A 81 -3.25 3.09 1.65
CA PRO A 81 -3.37 2.25 0.46
C PRO A 81 -3.69 0.79 0.79
N GLU A 82 -3.13 0.25 1.86
CA GLU A 82 -3.39 -1.12 2.34
C GLU A 82 -4.86 -1.39 2.61
N SER A 83 -5.56 -0.39 3.18
CA SER A 83 -6.99 -0.49 3.46
C SER A 83 -7.81 -0.56 2.16
N VAL A 84 -7.39 0.19 1.13
CA VAL A 84 -8.07 0.21 -0.16
C VAL A 84 -7.86 -1.10 -0.91
N LEU A 85 -6.65 -1.67 -0.90
CA LEU A 85 -6.39 -3.00 -1.46
C LEU A 85 -7.21 -4.08 -0.77
N ARG A 86 -7.48 -3.92 0.54
CA ARG A 86 -8.36 -4.83 1.28
C ARG A 86 -9.82 -4.70 0.83
N TRP A 87 -10.32 -3.48 0.65
CA TRP A 87 -11.68 -3.23 0.16
C TRP A 87 -11.88 -3.71 -1.27
N ALA A 88 -10.91 -3.43 -2.15
CA ALA A 88 -10.96 -3.89 -3.54
C ALA A 88 -10.94 -5.42 -3.64
N ARG A 89 -10.17 -6.13 -2.80
CA ARG A 89 -10.24 -7.60 -2.72
C ARG A 89 -11.61 -8.13 -2.33
N ARG A 90 -12.40 -7.37 -1.56
CA ARG A 90 -13.76 -7.76 -1.17
C ARG A 90 -14.79 -7.54 -2.28
N LEU A 91 -14.52 -6.60 -3.18
CA LEU A 91 -15.38 -6.32 -4.35
C LEU A 91 -15.00 -7.19 -5.55
N ASN A 92 -13.73 -7.59 -5.64
CA ASN A 92 -13.23 -8.55 -6.63
C ASN A 92 -13.50 -10.00 -6.17
N THR A 93 -14.76 -10.31 -5.90
CA THR A 93 -15.24 -11.70 -5.93
C THR A 93 -15.55 -12.03 -7.40
N PRO A 94 -14.92 -13.05 -8.01
CA PRO A 94 -15.24 -13.49 -9.37
C PRO A 94 -16.68 -13.99 -9.49
#